data_AF-A0A925NVQ5-F1
#
_entry.id   AF-A0A925NVQ5-F1
#
_cell.length_a   1.000
_cell.length_b   1.000
_cell.length_c   1.000
_cell.angle_alpha   90.00
_cell.angle_beta   90.00
_cell.angle_gamma   90.00
#
_symmetry.space_group_name_H-M   'P 1'
#
loop_
_entity.id
_entity.type
_entity.pdbx_description
1 polymer ?
#
loop_
_entity_poly.entity_id
_entity_poly.type
_entity_poly.pdbx_seq_one_letter_code
_entity_poly.pdbx_strand_id
1 'polypeptide(L)'
;MEDLLAARLQMTVSFVFHIVFACIGMTMPWLMVVAEWKWIKTRQKVYLDLAKAWARGVAIFFAVGAVSGTVLSFELGLLWPTFMEHAGPIFGMPFSWEGTAFFLEAIALGIYLYGRNRVSDRVHLLSGVVVGIAGVISGIFVVAANAWMNSPAGFDWVNGQAINIDPFKAMFN
;
A
#
# COMPACT_ATOMS: atom_id res chain seq x y z
N MET A 1 -21.48 -13.67 -20.40
CA MET A 1 -20.70 -12.61 -21.06
C MET A 1 -21.00 -11.23 -20.49
N GLU A 2 -22.26 -10.90 -20.16
CA GLU A 2 -22.61 -9.63 -19.51
C GLU A 2 -21.91 -9.45 -18.15
N ASP A 3 -21.85 -10.50 -17.33
CA ASP A 3 -21.20 -10.45 -16.00
C ASP A 3 -19.71 -10.15 -16.06
N LEU A 4 -19.01 -10.57 -17.12
CA LEU A 4 -17.57 -10.32 -17.27
C LEU A 4 -17.28 -8.83 -17.50
N LEU A 5 -18.11 -8.15 -18.31
CA LEU A 5 -17.94 -6.73 -18.57
C LEU A 5 -18.30 -5.90 -17.33
N ALA A 6 -19.36 -6.29 -16.61
CA ALA A 6 -19.72 -5.69 -15.34
C ALA A 6 -18.60 -5.85 -14.29
N ALA A 7 -18.04 -7.05 -14.13
CA ALA A 7 -16.91 -7.31 -13.23
C ALA A 7 -15.68 -6.45 -13.58
N ARG A 8 -15.34 -6.33 -14.87
CA ARG A 8 -14.23 -5.47 -15.33
C ARG A 8 -14.50 -4.00 -15.03
N LEU A 9 -15.70 -3.50 -15.30
CA LEU A 9 -16.07 -2.10 -15.04
C LEU A 9 -16.05 -1.79 -13.54
N GLN A 10 -16.63 -2.66 -12.72
CA GLN A 10 -16.63 -2.53 -11.26
C GLN A 10 -15.20 -2.44 -10.72
N MET A 11 -14.35 -3.41 -11.07
CA MET A 11 -12.95 -3.42 -10.66
C MET A 11 -12.18 -2.18 -11.16
N THR A 12 -12.48 -1.72 -12.38
CA THR A 12 -11.87 -0.51 -12.95
C THR A 12 -12.21 0.74 -12.14
N VAL A 13 -13.49 0.92 -11.79
CA VAL A 13 -13.93 2.08 -10.99
C VAL A 13 -13.27 2.05 -9.62
N SER A 14 -13.26 0.90 -8.96
CA SER A 14 -12.61 0.71 -7.65
C SER A 14 -11.10 0.99 -7.72
N PHE A 15 -10.40 0.52 -8.76
CA PHE A 15 -8.97 0.78 -8.93
C PHE A 15 -8.67 2.25 -9.21
N VAL A 16 -9.40 2.89 -10.13
CA VAL A 16 -9.22 4.31 -10.47
C VAL A 16 -9.48 5.19 -9.25
N PHE A 17 -10.48 4.84 -8.44
CA PHE A 17 -10.71 5.53 -7.18
C PHE A 17 -9.53 5.32 -6.23
N HIS A 18 -9.15 4.08 -5.95
CA HIS A 18 -8.13 3.73 -4.97
C HIS A 18 -6.75 4.32 -5.30
N ILE A 19 -6.32 4.27 -6.57
CA ILE A 19 -4.95 4.64 -6.95
C ILE A 19 -4.62 6.11 -6.66
N VAL A 20 -5.62 7.00 -6.74
CA VAL A 20 -5.45 8.42 -6.38
C VAL A 20 -5.03 8.55 -4.91
N PHE A 21 -5.71 7.84 -4.01
CA PHE A 21 -5.42 7.85 -2.58
C PHE A 21 -4.12 7.13 -2.25
N ALA A 22 -3.85 6.00 -2.91
CA ALA A 22 -2.63 5.23 -2.72
C ALA A 22 -1.37 6.03 -3.11
N CYS A 23 -1.39 6.71 -4.27
CA CYS A 23 -0.27 7.54 -4.71
C CYS A 23 0.00 8.72 -3.75
N ILE A 24 -1.06 9.37 -3.25
CA ILE A 24 -0.93 10.45 -2.27
C ILE A 24 -0.40 9.90 -0.94
N GLY A 25 -0.92 8.76 -0.48
CA GLY A 25 -0.51 8.08 0.74
C GLY A 25 0.98 7.70 0.73
N MET A 26 1.51 7.27 -0.42
CA MET A 26 2.92 6.89 -0.55
C MET A 26 3.87 8.11 -0.65
N THR A 27 3.43 9.22 -1.24
CA THR A 27 4.32 10.36 -1.56
C THR A 27 4.33 11.46 -0.50
N MET A 28 3.17 11.80 0.06
CA MET A 28 3.06 12.88 1.05
C MET A 28 3.85 12.67 2.35
N PRO A 29 4.02 11.43 2.88
CA PRO A 29 4.85 11.20 4.07
C PRO A 29 6.28 11.69 3.89
N TRP A 30 6.86 11.58 2.69
CA TRP A 30 8.20 12.10 2.41
C TRP A 30 8.26 13.62 2.50
N LEU A 31 7.23 14.31 2.00
CA LEU A 31 7.12 15.76 2.14
C LEU A 31 6.96 16.18 3.60
N MET A 32 6.15 15.44 4.37
CA MET A 32 5.98 15.64 5.81
C MET A 32 7.30 15.49 6.57
N VAL A 33 8.07 14.43 6.28
CA VAL A 33 9.40 14.18 6.86
C VAL A 33 10.36 15.31 6.53
N VAL A 34 10.39 15.79 5.28
CA VAL A 34 11.26 16.91 4.88
C VAL A 34 10.88 18.19 5.63
N ALA A 35 9.58 18.49 5.75
CA ALA A 35 9.12 19.65 6.51
C ALA A 35 9.50 19.53 7.99
N GLU A 36 9.28 18.37 8.61
CA GLU A 36 9.64 18.13 10.01
C GLU A 36 11.15 18.19 10.25
N TRP A 37 11.95 17.60 9.38
CA TRP A 37 13.41 17.68 9.45
C TRP A 37 13.91 19.13 9.35
N LYS A 38 13.34 19.93 8.43
CA LYS A 38 13.65 21.36 8.33
C LYS A 38 13.25 22.11 9.60
N TRP A 39 12.12 21.79 10.22
CA TRP A 39 11.76 22.37 11.51
C TRP A 39 12.76 22.00 12.62
N ILE A 40 13.17 20.73 12.73
CA ILE A 40 14.14 20.30 13.74
C ILE A 40 15.47 21.05 13.59
N LYS A 41 15.93 21.26 12.35
CA LYS A 41 17.20 21.93 12.05
C LYS A 41 17.14 23.45 12.22
N THR A 42 16.04 24.10 11.80
CA THR A 42 15.94 25.57 11.73
C THR A 42 15.14 26.20 12.85
N ARG A 43 14.30 25.41 13.54
CA ARG A 43 13.28 25.84 14.51
C ARG A 43 12.32 26.91 14.01
N GLN A 44 12.21 27.10 12.69
CA GLN A 44 11.24 28.01 12.11
C GLN A 44 9.83 27.41 12.15
N LYS A 45 8.89 28.17 12.74
CA LYS A 45 7.51 27.72 12.97
C LYS A 45 6.77 27.32 11.68
N VAL A 46 7.07 27.98 10.56
CA VAL A 46 6.45 27.70 9.25
C VAL A 46 6.54 26.23 8.85
N TYR A 47 7.69 25.57 9.09
CA TYR A 47 7.89 24.17 8.73
C TYR A 47 7.10 23.22 9.63
N LEU A 48 6.94 23.57 10.91
CA LEU A 48 6.12 22.81 11.84
C LEU A 48 4.64 22.89 11.48
N ASP A 49 4.17 24.11 11.17
CA ASP A 49 2.78 24.33 10.78
C ASP A 49 2.46 23.63 9.46
N LEU A 50 3.40 23.62 8.51
CA LEU A 50 3.31 22.86 7.26
C LEU A 50 3.23 21.34 7.51
N ALA A 51 4.14 20.79 8.31
CA ALA A 51 4.13 19.36 8.66
C ALA A 51 2.81 18.94 9.32
N LYS A 52 2.27 19.76 10.23
CA LYS A 52 0.97 19.52 10.88
C LYS A 52 -0.22 19.63 9.93
N ALA A 53 -0.19 20.59 9.00
CA ALA A 53 -1.26 20.74 8.01
C ALA A 53 -1.31 19.53 7.07
N TRP A 54 -0.15 19.11 6.54
CA TRP A 54 -0.05 17.94 5.70
C TRP A 54 -0.41 16.64 6.42
N ALA A 55 0.01 16.47 7.67
CA ALA A 55 -0.34 15.29 8.46
C ALA A 55 -1.87 15.10 8.58
N ARG A 56 -2.61 16.18 8.82
CA ARG A 56 -4.08 16.13 8.89
C ARG A 56 -4.71 15.72 7.56
N GLY A 57 -4.20 16.25 6.43
CA GLY A 57 -4.67 15.86 5.10
C GLY A 57 -4.35 14.40 4.79
N VAL A 58 -3.11 13.97 5.04
CA VAL A 58 -2.67 12.58 4.83
C VAL A 58 -3.48 11.60 5.66
N ALA A 59 -3.86 11.94 6.89
CA ALA A 59 -4.73 11.07 7.69
C ALA A 59 -6.07 10.77 6.99
N ILE A 60 -6.66 11.77 6.32
CA ILE A 60 -7.91 11.60 5.57
C ILE A 60 -7.67 10.74 4.32
N PHE A 61 -6.64 11.07 3.53
CA PHE A 61 -6.32 10.29 2.33
C PHE A 61 -5.97 8.84 2.67
N PHE A 62 -5.22 8.61 3.74
CA PHE A 62 -4.85 7.28 4.23
C PHE A 62 -6.09 6.48 4.63
N ALA A 63 -7.03 7.08 5.38
CA ALA A 63 -8.25 6.38 5.78
C ALA A 63 -9.12 5.98 4.57
N VAL A 64 -9.27 6.86 3.58
CA VAL A 64 -10.01 6.55 2.35
C VAL A 64 -9.27 5.50 1.50
N GLY A 65 -7.95 5.60 1.41
CA GLY A 65 -7.09 4.62 0.77
C GLY A 65 -7.23 3.23 1.39
N ALA A 66 -7.19 3.14 2.71
CA ALA A 66 -7.34 1.88 3.45
C ALA A 66 -8.68 1.18 3.16
N VAL A 67 -9.78 1.94 3.19
CA VAL A 67 -11.13 1.40 2.93
C VAL A 67 -11.25 0.95 1.47
N SER A 68 -10.79 1.77 0.52
CA SER A 68 -10.85 1.41 -0.90
C SER A 68 -9.94 0.24 -1.27
N GLY A 69 -8.76 0.11 -0.63
CA GLY A 69 -7.90 -1.06 -0.81
C GLY A 69 -8.54 -2.33 -0.26
N THR A 70 -9.23 -2.24 0.88
CA THR A 70 -10.02 -3.34 1.43
C THR A 70 -11.09 -3.80 0.41
N VAL A 71 -11.80 -2.86 -0.22
CA VAL A 71 -12.79 -3.18 -1.28
C VAL A 71 -12.13 -3.98 -2.41
N LEU A 72 -10.97 -3.55 -2.91
CA LEU A 72 -10.25 -4.25 -3.97
C LEU A 72 -9.85 -5.68 -3.59
N SER A 73 -9.38 -5.89 -2.35
CA SER A 73 -9.02 -7.22 -1.86
C SER A 73 -10.21 -8.18 -1.85
N PHE A 74 -11.41 -7.70 -1.50
CA PHE A 74 -12.64 -8.50 -1.60
C PHE A 74 -13.10 -8.67 -3.06
N GLU A 75 -13.00 -7.63 -3.88
CA GLU A 75 -13.37 -7.70 -5.29
C GLU A 75 -12.55 -8.72 -6.07
N LEU A 76 -11.26 -8.90 -5.75
CA LEU A 76 -10.44 -9.98 -6.33
C LEU A 76 -11.07 -11.37 -6.07
N GLY A 77 -11.52 -11.64 -4.85
CA GLY A 77 -12.17 -12.92 -4.50
C GLY A 77 -13.58 -13.07 -5.08
N LEU A 78 -14.38 -12.01 -5.05
CA LEU A 78 -15.80 -12.06 -5.44
C LEU A 78 -15.99 -11.99 -6.96
N LEU A 79 -15.23 -11.16 -7.65
CA LEU A 79 -15.37 -10.93 -9.09
C LEU A 79 -14.52 -11.90 -9.92
N TRP A 80 -13.44 -12.44 -9.34
CA TRP A 80 -12.47 -13.29 -10.04
C TRP A 80 -12.20 -14.63 -9.31
N PRO A 81 -13.23 -15.42 -8.95
CA PRO A 81 -13.07 -16.61 -8.10
C PRO A 81 -12.16 -17.68 -8.74
N THR A 82 -12.36 -18.00 -10.01
CA THR A 82 -11.53 -19.00 -10.73
C THR A 82 -10.09 -18.52 -10.91
N PHE A 83 -9.88 -17.21 -11.08
CA PHE A 83 -8.53 -16.66 -11.09
C PHE A 83 -7.87 -16.84 -9.72
N MET A 84 -8.56 -16.50 -8.63
CA MET A 84 -8.05 -16.66 -7.28
C MET A 84 -7.81 -18.11 -6.88
N GLU A 85 -8.62 -19.05 -7.38
CA GLU A 85 -8.43 -20.49 -7.18
C GLU A 85 -7.06 -20.97 -7.69
N HIS A 86 -6.65 -20.52 -8.88
CA HIS A 86 -5.38 -20.93 -9.48
C HIS A 86 -4.20 -20.06 -9.08
N ALA A 87 -4.39 -18.75 -9.04
CA ALA A 87 -3.31 -17.79 -8.91
C ALA A 87 -3.09 -17.38 -7.45
N GLY A 88 -4.11 -17.45 -6.58
CA GLY A 88 -4.02 -17.10 -5.16
C GLY A 88 -2.85 -17.78 -4.41
N PRO A 89 -2.62 -19.10 -4.58
CA PRO A 89 -1.46 -19.77 -3.98
C PRO A 89 -0.09 -19.25 -4.45
N ILE A 90 -0.02 -18.60 -5.62
CA ILE A 90 1.23 -18.15 -6.26
C ILE A 90 1.53 -16.69 -5.90
N PHE A 91 0.57 -15.78 -6.11
CA PHE A 91 0.77 -14.34 -5.90
C PHE A 91 0.18 -13.81 -4.57
N GLY A 92 -0.37 -14.69 -3.71
CA GLY A 92 -0.89 -14.30 -2.39
C GLY A 92 0.20 -13.85 -1.39
N MET A 93 1.45 -14.26 -1.60
CA MET A 93 2.59 -13.86 -0.76
C MET A 93 2.87 -12.35 -0.85
N PRO A 94 3.02 -11.73 -2.04
CA PRO A 94 3.06 -10.27 -2.19
C PRO A 94 1.94 -9.53 -1.45
N PHE A 95 0.67 -9.93 -1.59
CA PHE A 95 -0.45 -9.29 -0.89
C PHE A 95 -0.36 -9.41 0.64
N SER A 96 0.14 -10.55 1.15
CA SER A 96 0.36 -10.71 2.60
C SER A 96 1.44 -9.76 3.14
N TRP A 97 2.51 -9.56 2.36
CA TRP A 97 3.56 -8.60 2.70
C TRP A 97 3.12 -7.15 2.55
N GLU A 98 2.29 -6.84 1.56
CA GLU A 98 1.61 -5.55 1.44
C GLU A 98 0.82 -5.26 2.72
N GLY A 99 -0.04 -6.19 3.16
CA GLY A 99 -0.81 -6.02 4.39
C GLY A 99 0.05 -5.80 5.63
N THR A 100 1.21 -6.45 5.70
CA THR A 100 2.19 -6.25 6.78
C THR A 100 2.81 -4.84 6.71
N ALA A 101 3.21 -4.40 5.53
CA ALA A 101 3.75 -3.06 5.31
C ALA A 101 2.72 -1.98 5.63
N PHE A 102 1.49 -2.14 5.17
CA PHE A 102 0.36 -1.26 5.46
C PHE A 102 0.07 -1.16 6.97
N PHE A 103 0.14 -2.29 7.70
CA PHE A 103 -0.06 -2.27 9.14
C PHE A 103 1.07 -1.52 9.88
N LEU A 104 2.31 -1.71 9.46
CA LEU A 104 3.46 -0.95 9.97
C LEU A 104 3.30 0.55 9.70
N GLU A 105 2.86 0.90 8.49
CA GLU A 105 2.55 2.27 8.08
C GLU A 105 1.48 2.89 9.00
N ALA A 106 0.37 2.17 9.24
CA ALA A 106 -0.73 2.63 10.09
C ALA A 106 -0.28 2.91 11.54
N ILE A 107 0.53 2.03 12.12
CA ILE A 107 1.10 2.24 13.46
C ILE A 107 2.00 3.47 13.48
N ALA A 108 2.93 3.58 12.54
CA ALA A 108 3.87 4.68 12.46
C ALA A 108 3.17 6.02 12.22
N LEU A 109 2.12 6.03 11.38
CA LEU A 109 1.29 7.20 11.13
C LEU A 109 0.51 7.60 12.38
N GLY A 110 -0.02 6.65 13.15
CA GLY A 110 -0.64 6.91 14.45
C GLY A 110 0.32 7.61 15.42
N ILE A 111 1.58 7.15 15.48
CA ILE A 111 2.63 7.81 16.28
C ILE A 111 2.91 9.22 15.74
N TYR A 112 3.00 9.41 14.42
CA TYR A 112 3.25 10.72 13.82
C TYR A 112 2.09 11.71 14.03
N LEU A 113 0.85 11.25 14.05
CA LEU A 113 -0.33 12.10 14.24
C LEU A 113 -0.53 12.50 15.71
N TYR A 114 -0.33 11.56 16.63
CA TYR A 114 -0.71 11.74 18.04
C TYR A 114 0.47 11.77 19.01
N GLY A 115 1.69 11.47 18.55
CA GLY A 115 2.89 11.39 19.37
C GLY A 115 3.57 12.74 19.64
N ARG A 116 3.11 13.83 19.01
CA ARG A 116 3.68 15.17 19.22
C ARG A 116 3.57 15.55 20.70
N ASN A 117 4.72 15.82 21.34
CA ASN A 117 4.89 16.06 22.79
C ASN A 117 4.78 14.82 23.70
N ARG A 118 4.58 13.62 23.15
CA ARG A 118 4.59 12.34 23.91
C ARG A 118 5.86 11.52 23.65
N VAL A 119 6.48 11.72 22.49
CA VAL A 119 7.76 11.10 22.11
C VAL A 119 8.81 12.19 21.79
N SER A 120 10.08 11.80 21.75
CA SER A 120 11.15 12.73 21.37
C SER A 120 11.04 13.17 19.90
N ASP A 121 11.56 14.35 19.57
CA ASP A 121 11.61 14.89 18.19
C ASP A 121 12.22 13.88 17.19
N ARG A 122 13.22 13.10 17.63
CA ARG A 122 13.86 12.07 16.79
C ARG A 122 12.94 10.89 16.51
N VAL A 123 12.22 10.41 17.51
CA VAL A 123 11.26 9.31 17.36
C VAL A 123 10.08 9.76 16.51
N HIS A 124 9.62 11.00 16.66
CA HIS A 124 8.57 11.57 15.83
C HIS A 124 9.00 11.69 14.36
N LEU A 125 10.22 12.17 14.10
CA LEU A 125 10.75 12.21 12.72
C LEU A 125 10.87 10.79 12.15
N LEU A 126 11.40 9.85 12.94
CA LEU A 126 11.59 8.46 12.51
C LEU A 126 10.26 7.79 12.20
N SER A 127 9.19 8.05 12.96
CA SER A 127 7.87 7.50 12.63
C SER A 127 7.39 7.97 11.26
N GLY A 128 7.59 9.25 10.91
CA GLY A 128 7.29 9.75 9.57
C GLY A 128 8.11 9.07 8.47
N VAL A 129 9.39 8.79 8.72
CA VAL A 129 10.25 8.04 7.79
C VAL A 129 9.74 6.61 7.60
N VAL A 130 9.34 5.94 8.68
CA VAL A 130 8.77 4.60 8.61
C VAL A 130 7.48 4.59 7.80
N VAL A 131 6.60 5.61 7.94
CA VAL A 131 5.40 5.74 7.11
C VAL A 131 5.77 5.77 5.62
N GLY A 132 6.73 6.64 5.23
CA GLY A 132 7.15 6.75 3.83
C GLY A 132 7.79 5.48 3.27
N ILE A 133 8.64 4.80 4.05
CA ILE A 133 9.29 3.55 3.65
C ILE A 133 8.26 2.42 3.53
N ALA A 134 7.38 2.28 4.51
CA ALA A 134 6.35 1.24 4.52
C ALA A 134 5.39 1.40 3.34
N GLY A 135 4.96 2.63 3.03
CA GLY A 135 4.11 2.89 1.86
C GLY A 135 4.79 2.54 0.53
N VAL A 136 6.09 2.84 0.36
CA VAL A 136 6.85 2.45 -0.84
C VAL A 136 7.00 0.94 -0.94
N ILE A 137 7.31 0.26 0.17
CA ILE A 137 7.39 -1.21 0.23
C ILE A 137 6.04 -1.85 -0.12
N SER A 138 4.94 -1.30 0.40
CA SER A 138 3.58 -1.72 0.05
C SER A 138 3.35 -1.62 -1.46
N GLY A 139 3.70 -0.48 -2.07
CA GLY A 139 3.61 -0.28 -3.51
C GLY A 139 4.45 -1.27 -4.32
N ILE A 140 5.65 -1.62 -3.85
CA ILE A 140 6.51 -2.62 -4.51
C ILE A 140 5.80 -3.99 -4.54
N PHE A 141 5.18 -4.42 -3.44
CA PHE A 141 4.50 -5.71 -3.40
C PHE A 141 3.26 -5.76 -4.30
N VAL A 142 2.47 -4.68 -4.33
CA VAL A 142 1.33 -4.56 -5.26
C VAL A 142 1.79 -4.62 -6.72
N VAL A 143 2.84 -3.88 -7.05
CA VAL A 143 3.41 -3.88 -8.40
C VAL A 143 3.99 -5.24 -8.75
N ALA A 144 4.64 -5.94 -7.82
CA ALA A 144 5.14 -7.29 -8.04
C ALA A 144 4.02 -8.29 -8.35
N ALA A 145 2.89 -8.20 -7.64
CA ALA A 145 1.70 -9.01 -7.95
C ALA A 145 1.17 -8.71 -9.37
N ASN A 146 1.05 -7.43 -9.73
CA ASN A 146 0.63 -7.04 -11.08
C ASN A 146 1.65 -7.46 -12.16
N ALA A 147 2.95 -7.38 -11.88
CA ALA A 147 4.00 -7.81 -12.80
C ALA A 147 3.88 -9.31 -13.08
N TRP A 148 3.66 -10.11 -12.03
CA TRP A 148 3.43 -11.56 -12.17
C TRP A 148 2.17 -11.88 -12.99
N MET A 149 1.11 -11.08 -12.87
CA MET A 149 -0.09 -11.23 -13.72
C MET A 149 0.21 -11.02 -15.22
N ASN A 150 1.25 -10.25 -15.55
CA ASN A 150 1.69 -10.02 -16.93
C ASN A 150 2.73 -11.04 -17.41
N SER A 151 3.62 -11.50 -16.52
CA SER A 151 4.66 -12.50 -16.81
C SER A 151 4.67 -13.60 -15.74
N PRO A 152 3.76 -14.58 -15.83
CA PRO A 152 3.64 -15.62 -14.82
C PRO A 152 4.90 -16.51 -14.79
N ALA A 153 5.51 -16.61 -13.63
CA ALA A 153 6.70 -17.45 -13.38
C ALA A 153 6.63 -18.11 -11.99
N GLY A 154 7.54 -19.04 -11.73
CA GLY A 154 7.71 -19.66 -10.40
C GLY A 154 6.69 -20.75 -10.07
N PHE A 155 6.16 -21.46 -11.07
CA PHE A 155 5.32 -22.65 -10.87
C PHE A 155 5.37 -23.57 -12.10
N ASP A 156 5.06 -24.85 -11.90
CA ASP A 156 4.80 -25.80 -12.98
C ASP A 156 3.29 -25.93 -13.21
N TRP A 157 2.84 -25.96 -14.46
CA TRP A 157 1.43 -26.13 -14.80
C TRP A 157 1.15 -27.58 -15.23
N VAL A 158 0.43 -28.33 -14.39
CA VAL A 158 0.11 -29.74 -14.64
C VAL A 158 -1.37 -30.00 -14.38
N ASN A 159 -2.08 -30.55 -15.37
CA ASN A 159 -3.49 -30.93 -15.27
C ASN A 159 -4.42 -29.79 -14.76
N GLY A 160 -4.14 -28.53 -15.15
CA GLY A 160 -4.96 -27.39 -14.74
C GLY A 160 -4.67 -26.88 -13.32
N GLN A 161 -3.59 -27.34 -12.69
CA GLN A 161 -3.16 -26.91 -11.37
C GLN A 161 -1.71 -26.41 -11.41
N ALA A 162 -1.44 -25.37 -10.63
CA ALA A 162 -0.08 -24.91 -10.36
C ALA A 162 0.54 -25.75 -9.23
N ILE A 163 1.67 -26.38 -9.52
CA ILE A 163 2.46 -27.16 -8.56
C ILE A 163 3.89 -26.60 -8.47
N ASN A 164 4.67 -27.06 -7.48
CA ASN A 164 6.07 -26.62 -7.27
C ASN A 164 6.22 -25.09 -7.23
N ILE A 165 5.31 -24.41 -6.53
CA ILE A 165 5.28 -22.95 -6.44
C ILE A 165 6.54 -22.46 -5.70
N ASP A 166 7.29 -21.58 -6.37
CA ASP A 166 8.42 -20.83 -5.83
C ASP A 166 8.00 -19.35 -5.72
N PRO A 167 7.61 -18.90 -4.52
CA PRO A 167 7.11 -17.54 -4.30
C PRO A 167 8.14 -16.45 -4.64
N PHE A 168 9.44 -16.73 -4.50
CA PHE A 168 10.47 -15.74 -4.80
C PHE A 168 10.65 -15.57 -6.31
N LYS A 169 10.66 -16.68 -7.06
CA LYS A 169 10.68 -16.60 -8.53
C LYS A 169 9.40 -15.97 -9.09
N ALA A 170 8.25 -16.22 -8.47
CA ALA A 170 7.01 -15.58 -8.85
C ALA A 170 7.05 -14.06 -8.60
N MET A 171 7.55 -13.63 -7.44
CA MET A 171 7.60 -12.22 -7.06
C MET A 171 8.64 -11.41 -7.85
N PHE A 172 9.78 -12.01 -8.19
CA PHE A 172 10.88 -11.38 -8.94
C PHE A 172 10.94 -11.86 -10.40
N ASN A 173 9.77 -11.99 -11.04
CA ASN A 173 9.65 -12.37 -12.46
C ASN A 173 10.26 -11.35 -13.43
#